data_AF-A0A956N0U6-F1
#
_entry.id   AF-A0A956N0U6-F1
#
_cell.length_a   1.000
_cell.length_b   1.000
_cell.length_c   1.000
_cell.angle_alpha   90.00
_cell.angle_beta   90.00
_cell.angle_gamma   90.00
#
_symmetry.space_group_name_H-M   'P 1'
#
loop_
_entity.id
_entity.type
_entity.pdbx_description
1 polymer ?
#
loop_
_entity_poly.entity_id
_entity_poly.type
_entity_poly.pdbx_seq_one_letter_code
_entity_poly.pdbx_strand_id
1 'polypeptide(L)'
;MENNTVEEEYCDGDVCINPHFKECSDDGECNYEGGVCCVSGCDMPTFEHEDYSSQTSNINNDVSARQNFSNKVEKMLNTHIGVEMNAFHCYLSLAAYFNKDNVSLHGFSAFFQKSSDEELAHAKMFIDYINDRGGRYKSSEIKSYNFDEITPLDALQTVLELEKMVNDCLLDIHKVASESGDPHLSDFLEEHFLTEQVNSIRELTGMIARLKIAGTYLFDLELSKK
;
A
#
# COMPACT_ATOMS: atom_id res chain seq x y z
N MET A 1 -0.54 -46.00 11.13
CA MET A 1 0.66 -46.19 10.29
C MET A 1 0.77 -44.92 9.44
N GLU A 2 1.05 -43.80 10.08
CA GLU A 2 2.37 -43.24 10.43
C GLU A 2 3.05 -42.57 9.23
N ASN A 3 3.32 -41.29 9.44
CA ASN A 3 3.95 -40.31 8.56
C ASN A 3 5.43 -40.67 8.35
N ASN A 4 5.96 -40.49 7.14
CA ASN A 4 7.39 -40.39 6.91
C ASN A 4 7.69 -39.10 6.14
N THR A 5 8.07 -38.07 6.89
CA THR A 5 8.88 -36.95 6.41
C THR A 5 10.28 -37.47 6.10
N VAL A 6 10.79 -37.16 4.91
CA VAL A 6 12.19 -37.39 4.57
C VAL A 6 12.95 -36.20 5.15
N GLU A 7 13.69 -36.43 6.25
CA GLU A 7 14.70 -35.49 6.73
C GLU A 7 15.88 -35.54 5.75
N GLU A 8 16.18 -34.42 5.09
CA GLU A 8 17.42 -34.28 4.32
C GLU A 8 18.56 -34.05 5.33
N GLU A 9 19.48 -35.01 5.46
CA GLU A 9 20.69 -34.86 6.28
C GLU A 9 21.72 -33.99 5.53
N TYR A 10 22.07 -32.84 6.12
CA TYR A 10 23.00 -31.84 5.55
C TYR A 10 24.47 -32.04 5.98
N CYS A 11 24.75 -32.99 6.88
CA CYS A 11 26.07 -33.23 7.49
C CYS A 11 26.45 -34.73 7.44
N ASP A 12 27.74 -35.02 7.25
CA ASP A 12 28.34 -36.35 7.46
C ASP A 12 29.41 -36.23 8.57
N GLY A 13 29.01 -36.49 9.81
CA GLY A 13 29.81 -36.17 11.00
C GLY A 13 29.97 -34.66 11.20
N ASP A 14 31.17 -34.21 11.57
CA ASP A 14 31.47 -32.77 11.80
C ASP A 14 31.68 -31.98 10.48
N VAL A 15 31.38 -32.57 9.32
CA VAL A 15 31.68 -32.03 8.00
C VAL A 15 30.41 -31.81 7.18
N CYS A 16 30.21 -30.57 6.72
CA CYS A 16 29.12 -30.19 5.80
C CYS A 16 29.33 -30.82 4.42
N ILE A 17 28.27 -31.43 3.86
CA ILE A 17 28.31 -32.08 2.55
C ILE A 17 28.40 -31.05 1.40
N ASN A 18 27.93 -29.82 1.63
CA ASN A 18 28.00 -28.72 0.66
C ASN A 18 29.30 -27.90 0.83
N PRO A 19 30.16 -27.79 -0.21
CA PRO A 19 31.49 -27.17 -0.13
C PRO A 19 31.49 -25.65 0.13
N HIS A 20 30.31 -25.01 0.20
CA HIS A 20 30.18 -23.61 0.58
C HIS A 20 30.06 -23.36 2.09
N PHE A 21 29.93 -24.41 2.89
CA PHE A 21 29.78 -24.34 4.35
C PHE A 21 31.00 -24.97 5.03
N LYS A 22 31.52 -24.33 6.07
CA LYS A 22 32.80 -24.73 6.67
C LYS A 22 32.67 -25.59 7.93
N GLU A 23 31.58 -25.46 8.68
CA GLU A 23 31.42 -26.12 9.99
C GLU A 23 29.94 -26.51 10.23
N CYS A 24 29.69 -27.74 10.69
CA CYS A 24 28.39 -28.18 11.21
C CYS A 24 28.32 -27.83 12.70
N SER A 25 27.22 -27.22 13.16
CA SER A 25 26.95 -27.07 14.60
C SER A 25 26.38 -28.36 15.20
N ASP A 26 26.46 -28.49 16.54
CA ASP A 26 26.04 -29.69 17.29
C ASP A 26 24.55 -30.10 17.10
N ASP A 27 23.75 -29.24 16.46
CA ASP A 27 22.34 -29.42 16.08
C ASP A 27 22.14 -29.89 14.63
N GLY A 28 23.21 -30.12 13.87
CA GLY A 28 23.15 -30.64 12.50
C GLY A 28 22.93 -29.58 11.41
N GLU A 29 23.05 -28.29 11.74
CA GLU A 29 22.93 -27.19 10.79
C GLU A 29 24.30 -26.69 10.28
N CYS A 30 24.37 -26.35 8.98
CA CYS A 30 25.57 -25.82 8.33
C CYS A 30 25.53 -24.29 8.26
N ASN A 31 26.52 -23.60 8.84
CA ASN A 31 26.57 -22.13 8.88
C ASN A 31 27.43 -21.52 7.75
N TYR A 32 26.89 -20.50 7.07
CA TYR A 32 27.56 -19.74 6.00
C TYR A 32 28.25 -18.50 6.60
N GLU A 33 29.54 -18.29 6.32
CA GLU A 33 30.20 -17.01 6.64
C GLU A 33 29.76 -15.95 5.62
N GLY A 34 28.64 -15.28 5.90
CA GLY A 34 28.22 -14.06 5.21
C GLY A 34 26.77 -14.05 4.74
N GLY A 35 25.88 -13.52 5.57
CA GLY A 35 24.61 -12.95 5.13
C GLY A 35 23.38 -13.86 5.26
N VAL A 36 22.55 -13.50 6.24
CA VAL A 36 21.14 -13.82 6.47
C VAL A 36 20.45 -14.63 5.37
N CYS A 37 20.16 -15.91 5.66
CA CYS A 37 19.17 -16.69 4.94
C CYS A 37 17.79 -16.39 5.55
N CYS A 38 16.86 -15.89 4.73
CA CYS A 38 15.48 -15.69 5.13
C CYS A 38 14.78 -17.04 5.24
N VAL A 39 14.70 -17.59 6.44
CA VAL A 39 13.80 -18.70 6.78
C VAL A 39 12.94 -18.27 7.96
N SER A 40 11.66 -18.62 7.86
CA SER A 40 10.55 -18.34 8.78
C SER A 40 10.95 -18.26 10.26
N GLY A 41 10.73 -17.08 10.87
CA GLY A 41 11.12 -16.80 12.25
C GLY A 41 11.92 -15.50 12.43
N CYS A 42 12.09 -14.70 11.38
CA CYS A 42 12.66 -13.36 11.51
C CYS A 42 11.68 -12.50 12.31
N ASP A 43 11.89 -12.37 13.62
CA ASP A 43 11.45 -11.19 14.35
C ASP A 43 11.99 -10.00 13.54
N MET A 44 11.07 -9.30 12.84
CA MET A 44 11.38 -7.98 12.31
C MET A 44 12.04 -7.22 13.45
N PRO A 45 13.22 -6.60 13.27
CA PRO A 45 13.85 -5.88 14.35
C PRO A 45 12.80 -4.93 14.91
N THR A 46 12.33 -5.21 16.12
CA THR A 46 11.58 -4.23 16.88
C THR A 46 12.59 -3.11 17.04
N PHE A 47 12.43 -2.06 16.24
CA PHE A 47 13.21 -0.86 16.42
C PHE A 47 12.75 -0.34 17.78
N GLU A 48 13.43 -0.77 18.85
CA GLU A 48 13.39 -0.02 20.08
C GLU A 48 13.75 1.40 19.65
N HIS A 49 12.80 2.32 19.86
CA HIS A 49 13.08 3.74 19.66
C HIS A 49 14.16 4.08 20.69
N GLU A 50 15.43 3.90 20.32
CA GLU A 50 16.52 4.59 20.98
C GLU A 50 16.14 6.06 20.94
N ASP A 51 15.95 6.65 22.11
CA ASP A 51 15.64 8.06 22.26
C ASP A 51 16.86 8.86 21.79
N TYR A 52 16.97 9.06 20.49
CA TYR A 52 17.99 9.86 19.82
C TYR A 52 17.71 11.36 20.02
N SER A 53 17.10 11.74 21.15
CA SER A 53 16.80 13.12 21.53
C SER A 53 18.05 13.94 21.85
N SER A 54 19.22 13.31 22.01
CA SER A 54 20.42 14.01 22.45
C SER A 54 21.40 14.44 21.36
N GLN A 55 21.19 14.07 20.08
CA GLN A 55 22.11 14.46 18.99
C GLN A 55 21.44 14.80 17.66
N THR A 56 20.24 15.38 17.66
CA THR A 56 19.76 16.11 16.48
C THR A 56 20.06 17.60 16.66
N SER A 57 21.03 18.07 15.88
CA SER A 57 21.39 19.47 15.73
C SER A 57 20.14 20.34 15.55
N ASN A 58 20.00 21.39 16.37
CA ASN A 58 19.07 22.53 16.26
C ASN A 58 18.43 22.68 14.86
N ILE A 59 17.32 21.98 14.62
CA ILE A 59 16.37 22.42 13.59
C ILE A 59 15.70 23.64 14.20
N ASN A 60 16.09 24.83 13.75
CA ASN A 60 15.47 26.08 14.18
C ASN A 60 13.96 26.02 13.86
N ASN A 61 13.15 25.68 14.85
CA ASN A 61 11.69 25.73 14.77
C ASN A 61 11.15 27.16 14.53
N ASP A 62 12.02 28.17 14.56
CA ASP A 62 11.71 29.58 14.30
C ASP A 62 11.46 29.92 12.83
N VAL A 63 11.82 29.05 11.87
CA VAL A 63 11.58 29.28 10.43
C VAL A 63 10.57 28.26 9.91
N SER A 64 9.40 28.73 9.48
CA SER A 64 8.32 27.89 8.94
C SER A 64 7.59 28.58 7.79
N ALA A 65 7.26 27.81 6.75
CA ALA A 65 6.41 28.26 5.64
C ALA A 65 4.91 28.35 6.02
N ARG A 66 4.55 27.99 7.25
CA ARG A 66 3.16 27.86 7.67
C ARG A 66 2.43 29.21 7.65
N GLN A 67 1.54 29.36 6.69
CA GLN A 67 0.65 30.51 6.55
C GLN A 67 -0.75 30.06 6.17
N ASN A 68 -1.75 30.58 6.91
CA ASN A 68 -3.17 30.26 6.71
C ASN A 68 -3.47 28.76 6.60
N PHE A 69 -2.71 27.93 7.34
CA PHE A 69 -2.84 26.48 7.34
C PHE A 69 -3.18 26.02 8.75
N SER A 70 -4.42 25.61 8.95
CA SER A 70 -4.96 25.32 10.28
C SER A 70 -4.56 23.92 10.75
N ASN A 71 -4.40 23.74 12.06
CA ASN A 71 -4.11 22.42 12.65
C ASN A 71 -5.24 21.41 12.38
N LYS A 72 -6.48 21.89 12.20
CA LYS A 72 -7.63 21.05 11.83
C LYS A 72 -7.44 20.48 10.43
N VAL A 73 -7.10 21.34 9.46
CA VAL A 73 -6.82 20.94 8.08
C VAL A 73 -5.64 19.98 8.02
N GLU A 74 -4.52 20.30 8.68
CA GLU A 74 -3.34 19.43 8.72
C GLU A 74 -3.67 18.03 9.25
N LYS A 75 -4.49 17.93 10.30
CA LYS A 75 -4.91 16.65 10.85
C LYS A 75 -5.75 15.87 9.84
N MET A 76 -6.68 16.52 9.15
CA MET A 76 -7.53 15.86 8.15
C MET A 76 -6.72 15.37 6.95
N LEU A 77 -5.76 16.16 6.46
CA LEU A 77 -4.86 15.73 5.39
C LEU A 77 -4.00 14.54 5.81
N ASN A 78 -3.47 14.53 7.05
CA ASN A 78 -2.75 13.36 7.58
C ASN A 78 -3.64 12.11 7.66
N THR A 79 -4.89 12.25 8.09
CA THR A 79 -5.85 11.14 8.06
C THR A 79 -6.09 10.65 6.64
N HIS A 80 -6.24 11.57 5.69
CA HIS A 80 -6.53 11.24 4.30
C HIS A 80 -5.35 10.60 3.56
N ILE A 81 -4.11 10.98 3.86
CA ILE A 81 -2.93 10.21 3.42
C ILE A 81 -3.03 8.76 3.89
N GLY A 82 -3.51 8.53 5.11
CA GLY A 82 -3.81 7.18 5.59
C GLY A 82 -4.89 6.48 4.77
N VAL A 83 -5.92 7.20 4.32
CA VAL A 83 -6.97 6.65 3.44
C VAL A 83 -6.37 6.23 2.08
N GLU A 84 -5.58 7.09 1.43
CA GLU A 84 -4.94 6.76 0.14
C GLU A 84 -3.94 5.61 0.27
N MET A 85 -3.15 5.57 1.35
CA MET A 85 -2.27 4.43 1.61
C MET A 85 -3.04 3.12 1.79
N ASN A 86 -4.20 3.15 2.47
CA ASN A 86 -5.05 1.97 2.58
C ASN A 86 -5.65 1.57 1.22
N ALA A 87 -5.99 2.55 0.37
CA ALA A 87 -6.47 2.30 -0.98
C ALA A 87 -5.40 1.66 -1.87
N PHE A 88 -4.19 2.23 -1.86
CA PHE A 88 -2.99 1.65 -2.46
C PHE A 88 -2.81 0.18 -2.08
N HIS A 89 -2.84 -0.13 -0.77
CA HIS A 89 -2.65 -1.50 -0.27
C HIS A 89 -3.80 -2.43 -0.67
N CYS A 90 -5.05 -1.96 -0.68
CA CYS A 90 -6.20 -2.73 -1.16
C CYS A 90 -6.03 -3.11 -2.64
N TYR A 91 -5.71 -2.14 -3.50
CA TYR A 91 -5.45 -2.36 -4.92
C TYR A 91 -4.27 -3.30 -5.15
N LEU A 92 -3.17 -3.14 -4.41
CA LEU A 92 -2.01 -4.02 -4.50
C LEU A 92 -2.36 -5.46 -4.16
N SER A 93 -3.12 -5.67 -3.08
CA SER A 93 -3.58 -7.00 -2.67
C SER A 93 -4.49 -7.64 -3.73
N LEU A 94 -5.37 -6.87 -4.38
CA LEU A 94 -6.17 -7.37 -5.50
C LEU A 94 -5.32 -7.70 -6.72
N ALA A 95 -4.35 -6.85 -7.07
CA ALA A 95 -3.43 -7.07 -8.18
C ALA A 95 -2.66 -8.38 -8.00
N ALA A 96 -2.12 -8.60 -6.79
CA ALA A 96 -1.44 -9.83 -6.42
C ALA A 96 -2.38 -11.05 -6.46
N TYR A 97 -3.62 -10.91 -5.98
CA TYR A 97 -4.61 -11.98 -6.01
C TYR A 97 -4.93 -12.45 -7.42
N PHE A 98 -5.26 -11.52 -8.33
CA PHE A 98 -5.64 -11.87 -9.70
C PHE A 98 -4.48 -12.41 -10.54
N ASN A 99 -3.23 -12.17 -10.11
CA ASN A 99 -2.04 -12.72 -10.75
C ASN A 99 -1.64 -14.14 -10.26
N LYS A 100 -2.33 -14.70 -9.26
CA LYS A 100 -2.08 -16.09 -8.82
C LYS A 100 -2.24 -17.05 -10.00
N ASP A 101 -1.42 -18.10 -10.06
CA ASP A 101 -1.41 -19.09 -11.15
C ASP A 101 -2.77 -19.78 -11.36
N ASN A 102 -3.49 -20.02 -10.27
CA ASN A 102 -4.80 -20.66 -10.30
C ASN A 102 -5.99 -19.69 -10.54
N VAL A 103 -5.74 -18.38 -10.56
CA VAL A 103 -6.73 -17.34 -10.93
C VAL A 103 -6.46 -16.84 -12.35
N SER A 104 -5.20 -16.48 -12.65
CA SER A 104 -4.68 -16.13 -13.98
C SER A 104 -5.51 -15.10 -14.77
N LEU A 105 -5.97 -14.04 -14.09
CA LEU A 105 -6.69 -12.91 -14.70
C LEU A 105 -5.74 -11.70 -14.82
N HIS A 106 -4.82 -11.78 -15.78
CA HIS A 106 -3.73 -10.82 -15.93
C HIS A 106 -4.22 -9.41 -16.31
N GLY A 107 -5.34 -9.28 -17.02
CA GLY A 107 -5.93 -7.98 -17.34
C GLY A 107 -6.42 -7.25 -16.09
N PHE A 108 -7.11 -7.96 -15.19
CA PHE A 108 -7.49 -7.44 -13.88
C PHE A 108 -6.27 -7.14 -13.01
N SER A 109 -5.29 -8.04 -12.98
CA SER A 109 -4.06 -7.81 -12.21
C SER A 109 -3.34 -6.52 -12.64
N ALA A 110 -3.15 -6.32 -13.95
CA ALA A 110 -2.52 -5.13 -14.49
C ALA A 110 -3.32 -3.85 -14.20
N PHE A 111 -4.66 -3.91 -14.31
CA PHE A 111 -5.54 -2.80 -13.96
C PHE A 111 -5.36 -2.40 -12.49
N PHE A 112 -5.48 -3.35 -11.56
CA PHE A 112 -5.36 -3.06 -10.13
C PHE A 112 -3.94 -2.65 -9.72
N GLN A 113 -2.90 -3.16 -10.39
CA GLN A 113 -1.53 -2.70 -10.15
C GLN A 113 -1.38 -1.24 -10.53
N LYS A 114 -1.89 -0.85 -11.71
CA LYS A 114 -1.86 0.54 -12.15
C LYS A 114 -2.61 1.46 -11.19
N SER A 115 -3.83 1.07 -10.77
CA SER A 115 -4.59 1.85 -9.79
C SER A 115 -3.89 1.94 -8.43
N SER A 116 -3.20 0.87 -8.01
CA SER A 116 -2.35 0.90 -6.82
C SER A 116 -1.26 1.97 -6.94
N ASP A 117 -0.54 2.00 -8.06
CA ASP A 117 0.52 2.98 -8.30
C ASP A 117 -0.03 4.43 -8.32
N GLU A 118 -1.24 4.63 -8.84
CA GLU A 118 -1.97 5.92 -8.82
C GLU A 118 -2.28 6.36 -7.39
N GLU A 119 -2.85 5.48 -6.53
CA GLU A 119 -3.14 5.86 -5.13
C GLU A 119 -1.88 6.15 -4.30
N LEU A 120 -0.79 5.45 -4.57
CA LEU A 120 0.49 5.77 -3.94
C LEU A 120 1.00 7.16 -4.38
N ALA A 121 0.74 7.56 -5.62
CA ALA A 121 1.06 8.89 -6.11
C ALA A 121 0.18 9.95 -5.43
N HIS A 122 -1.12 9.71 -5.26
CA HIS A 122 -2.03 10.59 -4.51
C HIS A 122 -1.56 10.81 -3.08
N ALA A 123 -1.21 9.74 -2.36
CA ALA A 123 -0.70 9.82 -1.00
C ALA A 123 0.58 10.69 -0.92
N LYS A 124 1.50 10.54 -1.89
CA LYS A 124 2.73 11.36 -1.99
C LYS A 124 2.42 12.82 -2.27
N MET A 125 1.49 13.12 -3.17
CA MET A 125 1.07 14.49 -3.46
C MET A 125 0.56 15.20 -2.20
N PHE A 126 -0.22 14.51 -1.36
CA PHE A 126 -0.67 15.08 -0.09
C PHE A 126 0.47 15.26 0.93
N ILE A 127 1.43 14.33 0.99
CA ILE A 127 2.62 14.47 1.85
C ILE A 127 3.40 15.72 1.44
N ASP A 128 3.68 15.89 0.16
CA ASP A 128 4.39 17.04 -0.39
C ASP A 128 3.62 18.33 -0.12
N TYR A 129 2.30 18.32 -0.35
CA TYR A 129 1.43 19.45 -0.05
C TYR A 129 1.46 19.87 1.43
N ILE A 130 1.40 18.91 2.37
CA ILE A 130 1.51 19.21 3.81
C ILE A 130 2.86 19.87 4.11
N ASN A 131 3.96 19.37 3.54
CA ASN A 131 5.29 19.91 3.76
C ASN A 131 5.44 21.33 3.20
N ASP A 132 4.92 21.58 2.00
CA ASP A 132 4.92 22.90 1.34
C ASP A 132 4.14 23.93 2.15
N ARG A 133 3.02 23.52 2.76
CA ARG A 133 2.19 24.38 3.63
C ARG A 133 2.75 24.56 5.05
N GLY A 134 3.93 24.02 5.35
CA GLY A 134 4.56 24.09 6.67
C GLY A 134 3.87 23.25 7.74
N GLY A 135 3.19 22.18 7.34
CA GLY A 135 2.69 21.13 8.21
C GLY A 135 3.72 20.03 8.46
N ARG A 136 3.32 18.99 9.19
CA ARG A 136 4.11 17.79 9.39
C ARG A 136 3.31 16.54 9.04
N TYR A 137 3.88 15.72 8.18
CA TYR A 137 3.37 14.38 7.92
C TYR A 137 3.46 13.52 9.18
N LYS A 138 2.42 12.72 9.42
CA LYS A 138 2.33 11.69 10.44
C LYS A 138 1.84 10.41 9.80
N SER A 139 2.66 9.38 9.87
CA SER A 139 2.29 8.05 9.37
C SER A 139 1.08 7.51 10.12
N SER A 140 0.18 6.87 9.38
CA SER A 140 -0.96 6.14 9.91
C SER A 140 -0.72 4.63 9.82
N GLU A 141 -1.50 3.86 10.56
CA GLU A 141 -1.52 2.40 10.44
C GLU A 141 -2.15 1.99 9.09
N ILE A 142 -1.58 0.96 8.49
CA ILE A 142 -2.02 0.40 7.22
C ILE A 142 -2.73 -0.93 7.51
N LYS A 143 -3.94 -1.09 6.98
CA LYS A 143 -4.72 -2.30 7.12
C LYS A 143 -4.14 -3.42 6.25
N SER A 144 -4.15 -4.63 6.78
CA SER A 144 -3.88 -5.83 5.99
C SER A 144 -5.13 -6.21 5.20
N TYR A 145 -4.96 -6.46 3.90
CA TYR A 145 -6.00 -6.95 3.01
C TYR A 145 -5.63 -8.35 2.52
N ASN A 146 -6.39 -9.35 2.95
CA ASN A 146 -6.22 -10.75 2.54
C ASN A 146 -7.47 -11.19 1.76
N PHE A 147 -7.28 -11.47 0.46
CA PHE A 147 -8.33 -11.99 -0.40
C PHE A 147 -8.02 -13.45 -0.72
N ASP A 148 -8.89 -14.36 -0.28
CA ASP A 148 -8.74 -15.80 -0.53
C ASP A 148 -9.64 -16.28 -1.68
N GLU A 149 -10.89 -15.82 -1.72
CA GLU A 149 -11.88 -16.21 -2.74
C GLU A 149 -12.74 -15.01 -3.14
N ILE A 150 -12.17 -14.07 -3.92
CA ILE A 150 -12.89 -12.89 -4.41
C ILE A 150 -13.13 -12.99 -5.91
N THR A 151 -14.37 -12.77 -6.37
CA THR A 151 -14.65 -12.73 -7.81
C THR A 151 -14.26 -11.37 -8.40
N PRO A 152 -14.02 -11.26 -9.71
CA PRO A 152 -13.77 -9.97 -10.35
C PRO A 152 -14.92 -8.97 -10.17
N LEU A 153 -16.15 -9.46 -10.08
CA LEU A 153 -17.31 -8.60 -9.82
C LEU A 153 -17.29 -8.06 -8.39
N ASP A 154 -16.98 -8.91 -7.41
CA ASP A 154 -16.87 -8.51 -6.01
C ASP A 154 -15.71 -7.52 -5.82
N ALA A 155 -14.56 -7.80 -6.44
CA ALA A 155 -13.40 -6.91 -6.40
C ALA A 155 -13.72 -5.50 -6.94
N LEU A 156 -14.35 -5.42 -8.12
CA LEU A 156 -14.77 -4.12 -8.68
C LEU A 156 -15.80 -3.40 -7.80
N GLN A 157 -16.71 -4.13 -7.15
CA GLN A 157 -17.66 -3.52 -6.21
C GLN A 157 -16.97 -3.03 -4.93
N THR A 158 -16.01 -3.80 -4.40
CA THR A 158 -15.20 -3.39 -3.24
C THR A 158 -14.45 -2.10 -3.54
N VAL A 159 -13.75 -2.01 -4.67
CA VAL A 159 -13.01 -0.79 -5.00
C VAL A 159 -13.94 0.37 -5.37
N LEU A 160 -15.11 0.13 -5.95
CA LEU A 160 -16.09 1.19 -6.19
C LEU A 160 -16.58 1.84 -4.89
N GLU A 161 -16.84 1.04 -3.85
CA GLU A 161 -17.25 1.58 -2.55
C GLU A 161 -16.08 2.27 -1.83
N LEU A 162 -14.85 1.78 -2.04
CA LEU A 162 -13.63 2.43 -1.58
C LEU A 162 -13.45 3.81 -2.22
N GLU A 163 -13.56 3.93 -3.54
CA GLU A 163 -13.46 5.23 -4.26
C GLU A 163 -14.50 6.25 -3.81
N LYS A 164 -15.73 5.79 -3.54
CA LYS A 164 -16.77 6.67 -3.00
C LYS A 164 -16.41 7.18 -1.61
N MET A 165 -15.86 6.31 -0.76
CA MET A 165 -15.40 6.69 0.58
C MET A 165 -14.21 7.65 0.54
N VAL A 166 -13.24 7.43 -0.37
CA VAL A 166 -12.13 8.36 -0.65
C VAL A 166 -12.69 9.72 -1.07
N ASN A 167 -13.66 9.73 -2.00
CA ASN A 167 -14.31 10.95 -2.48
C ASN A 167 -15.08 11.68 -1.36
N ASP A 168 -15.81 10.95 -0.50
CA ASP A 168 -16.49 11.55 0.66
C ASP A 168 -15.48 12.23 1.61
N CYS A 169 -14.32 11.60 1.86
CA CYS A 169 -13.25 12.21 2.65
C CYS A 169 -12.72 13.50 2.02
N LEU A 170 -12.52 13.52 0.70
CA LEU A 170 -12.08 14.71 -0.04
C LEU A 170 -13.10 15.85 0.06
N LEU A 171 -14.39 15.55 -0.08
CA LEU A 171 -15.47 16.53 0.07
C LEU A 171 -15.52 17.11 1.49
N ASP A 172 -15.30 16.29 2.51
CA ASP A 172 -15.21 16.75 3.90
C ASP A 172 -14.00 17.68 4.12
N ILE A 173 -12.84 17.36 3.54
CA ILE A 173 -11.66 18.25 3.59
C ILE A 173 -11.97 19.56 2.87
N HIS A 174 -12.55 19.52 1.69
CA HIS A 174 -12.89 20.70 0.90
C HIS A 174 -13.85 21.63 1.65
N LYS A 175 -14.86 21.06 2.31
CA LYS A 175 -15.77 21.80 3.18
C LYS A 175 -15.01 22.50 4.31
N VAL A 176 -14.11 21.81 5.00
CA VAL A 176 -13.33 22.39 6.09
C VAL A 176 -12.33 23.44 5.60
N ALA A 177 -11.75 23.25 4.42
CA ALA A 177 -10.89 24.25 3.77
C ALA A 177 -11.67 25.54 3.53
N SER A 178 -12.90 25.42 2.99
CA SER A 178 -13.81 26.53 2.75
C SER A 178 -14.22 27.24 4.05
N GLU A 179 -14.61 26.49 5.09
CA GLU A 179 -14.95 27.03 6.41
C GLU A 179 -13.77 27.73 7.09
N SER A 180 -12.54 27.26 6.85
CA SER A 180 -11.32 27.81 7.43
C SER A 180 -10.77 28.99 6.62
N GLY A 181 -11.36 29.33 5.48
CA GLY A 181 -10.86 30.36 4.58
C GLY A 181 -9.50 30.01 3.97
N ASP A 182 -9.26 28.75 3.60
CA ASP A 182 -8.05 28.27 2.93
C ASP A 182 -8.33 28.01 1.44
N PRO A 183 -8.37 29.06 0.59
CA PRO A 183 -8.72 28.92 -0.82
C PRO A 183 -7.67 28.12 -1.60
N HIS A 184 -6.41 28.14 -1.18
CA HIS A 184 -5.35 27.38 -1.84
C HIS A 184 -5.55 25.87 -1.67
N LEU A 185 -6.03 25.43 -0.50
CA LEU A 185 -6.40 24.02 -0.33
C LEU A 185 -7.64 23.65 -1.13
N SER A 186 -8.66 24.51 -1.17
CA SER A 186 -9.84 24.24 -2.00
C SER A 186 -9.46 24.08 -3.47
N ASP A 187 -8.63 24.98 -4.00
CA ASP A 187 -8.12 24.96 -5.38
C ASP A 187 -7.31 23.68 -5.66
N PHE A 188 -6.36 23.34 -4.79
CA PHE A 188 -5.57 22.11 -4.89
C PHE A 188 -6.44 20.84 -4.96
N LEU A 189 -7.50 20.75 -4.16
CA LEU A 189 -8.42 19.61 -4.16
C LEU A 189 -9.26 19.55 -5.44
N GLU A 190 -9.74 20.70 -5.91
CA GLU A 190 -10.55 20.81 -7.13
C GLU A 190 -9.74 20.48 -8.38
N GLU A 191 -8.52 20.99 -8.48
CA GLU A 191 -7.64 20.81 -9.64
C GLU A 191 -7.19 19.35 -9.80
N HIS A 192 -6.77 18.71 -8.69
CA HIS A 192 -6.10 17.43 -8.77
C HIS A 192 -6.98 16.22 -8.44
N PHE A 193 -7.98 16.34 -7.56
CA PHE A 193 -8.63 15.15 -6.98
C PHE A 193 -10.12 15.05 -7.26
N LEU A 194 -10.90 16.12 -7.08
CA LEU A 194 -12.36 16.02 -7.12
C LEU A 194 -12.91 15.62 -8.50
N THR A 195 -12.32 16.15 -9.58
CA THR A 195 -12.70 15.77 -10.94
C THR A 195 -12.24 14.34 -11.26
N GLU A 196 -11.05 13.97 -10.79
CA GLU A 196 -10.48 12.63 -10.97
C GLU A 196 -11.37 11.57 -10.31
N GLN A 197 -11.74 11.75 -9.05
CA GLN A 197 -12.60 10.79 -8.33
C GLN A 197 -13.95 10.56 -9.03
N VAL A 198 -14.57 11.62 -9.56
CA VAL A 198 -15.82 11.48 -10.32
C VAL A 198 -15.62 10.60 -11.57
N ASN A 199 -14.48 10.75 -12.25
CA ASN A 199 -14.13 9.95 -13.42
C ASN A 199 -13.83 8.49 -13.03
N SER A 200 -13.06 8.26 -11.96
CA SER A 200 -12.73 6.92 -11.45
C SER A 200 -13.99 6.14 -11.04
N ILE A 201 -14.89 6.76 -10.27
CA ILE A 201 -16.19 6.18 -9.88
C ILE A 201 -17.03 5.83 -11.12
N ARG A 202 -17.03 6.71 -12.13
CA ARG A 202 -17.76 6.51 -13.39
C ARG A 202 -17.17 5.37 -14.22
N GLU A 203 -15.84 5.26 -14.27
CA GLU A 203 -15.14 4.18 -14.96
C GLU A 203 -15.45 2.83 -14.30
N LEU A 204 -15.25 2.70 -12.98
CA LEU A 204 -15.53 1.48 -12.24
C LEU A 204 -16.98 1.01 -12.39
N THR A 205 -17.95 1.94 -12.31
CA THR A 205 -19.37 1.63 -12.53
C THR A 205 -19.59 1.09 -13.96
N GLY A 206 -18.93 1.68 -14.95
CA GLY A 206 -18.96 1.22 -16.34
C GLY A 206 -18.31 -0.15 -16.52
N MET A 207 -17.21 -0.43 -15.83
CA MET A 207 -16.53 -1.73 -15.83
C MET A 207 -17.45 -2.80 -15.25
N ILE A 208 -18.10 -2.57 -14.11
CA ILE A 208 -19.06 -3.50 -13.51
C ILE A 208 -20.20 -3.83 -14.48
N ALA A 209 -20.77 -2.82 -15.14
CA ALA A 209 -21.84 -3.02 -16.10
C ALA A 209 -21.39 -3.88 -17.30
N ARG A 210 -20.19 -3.60 -17.85
CA ARG A 210 -19.63 -4.35 -18.98
C ARG A 210 -19.22 -5.77 -18.60
N LEU A 211 -18.62 -5.97 -17.43
CA LEU A 211 -18.28 -7.29 -16.92
C LEU A 211 -19.51 -8.19 -16.81
N LYS A 212 -20.63 -7.66 -16.31
CA LYS A 212 -21.91 -8.41 -16.23
C LYS A 212 -22.45 -8.85 -17.60
N ILE A 213 -22.12 -8.13 -18.67
CA ILE A 213 -22.57 -8.43 -20.03
C ILE A 213 -21.59 -9.37 -20.75
N ALA A 214 -20.29 -9.06 -20.69
CA ALA A 214 -19.24 -9.76 -21.43
C ALA A 214 -18.80 -11.07 -20.76
N GLY A 215 -18.96 -11.18 -19.44
CA GLY A 215 -18.39 -12.24 -18.63
C GLY A 215 -16.89 -12.04 -18.36
N THR A 216 -16.38 -12.75 -17.35
CA THR A 216 -15.03 -12.57 -16.80
C THR A 216 -13.92 -12.68 -17.84
N TYR A 217 -13.89 -13.79 -18.59
CA TYR A 217 -12.77 -14.08 -19.49
C TYR A 217 -12.64 -13.04 -20.62
N LEU A 218 -13.76 -12.70 -21.28
CA LEU A 218 -13.73 -11.73 -22.37
C LEU A 218 -13.37 -10.32 -21.88
N PHE A 219 -13.84 -9.96 -20.68
CA PHE A 219 -13.54 -8.67 -20.09
C PHE A 219 -12.06 -8.56 -19.66
N ASP A 220 -11.48 -9.62 -19.10
CA ASP A 220 -10.04 -9.66 -18.79
C ASP A 220 -9.15 -9.50 -20.04
N LEU A 221 -9.54 -10.13 -21.15
CA LEU A 221 -8.90 -9.92 -22.46
C LEU A 221 -9.05 -8.49 -23.02
N GLU A 222 -10.08 -7.75 -22.62
CA GLU A 222 -10.22 -6.34 -22.95
C GLU A 222 -9.26 -5.48 -22.12
N LEU A 223 -9.18 -5.74 -20.81
CA LEU A 223 -8.32 -5.01 -19.88
C LEU A 223 -6.83 -5.16 -20.23
N SER A 224 -6.40 -6.36 -20.59
CA SER A 224 -5.00 -6.64 -20.98
C SER A 224 -4.51 -5.92 -22.25
N LYS A 225 -5.40 -5.24 -22.99
CA LYS A 225 -5.04 -4.46 -24.20
C LYS A 225 -4.84 -2.97 -23.94
N LYS A 226 -5.18 -2.50 -22.74
CA LYS A 226 -4.94 -1.12 -22.30
C LYS A 226 -3.56 -0.99 -21.68
#